data_AF-A0A3C2C6I7-F1
#
_entry.id   AF-A0A3C2C6I7-F1
#
_cell.length_a   1.000
_cell.length_b   1.000
_cell.length_c   1.000
_cell.angle_alpha   90.00
_cell.angle_beta   90.00
_cell.angle_gamma   90.00
#
_symmetry.space_group_name_H-M   'P 1'
#
loop_
_entity.id
_entity.type
_entity.pdbx_description
1 polymer ?
#
loop_
_entity_poly.entity_id
_entity_poly.type
_entity_poly.pdbx_seq_one_letter_code
_entity_poly.pdbx_strand_id
1 'polypeptide(L)'
;MKTKGFFITGTDTEIGKTVVAAGLAGCLKLKGIDVGVMKPVQSGYKSSADGRLVGDALLMARAAEVDDDPLLVNPYCLEEPLAPRVAAELAGVSLDPGKIMQAYRELQRRRQFMLVEGAGGILAPLTGKLMVADLIIMMGLPVIIVASAGLGMVNHTLLTISHAKSRGIPIAGVIINNLKKAGMAEKTNPSLIAELSGVPLLGVIPYVRN
;
A
#
# COMPACT_ATOMS: atom_id res chain seq x y z
N MET A 1 14.98 -5.65 -18.29
CA MET A 1 14.57 -6.68 -17.31
C MET A 1 13.27 -6.24 -16.66
N LYS A 2 12.31 -7.13 -16.40
CA LYS A 2 11.17 -6.80 -15.52
C LYS A 2 11.71 -6.60 -14.10
N THR A 3 11.63 -5.39 -13.57
CA THR A 3 11.91 -5.10 -12.16
C THR A 3 10.98 -5.93 -11.28
N LYS A 4 11.53 -6.54 -10.23
CA LYS A 4 10.75 -7.31 -9.25
C LYS A 4 10.07 -6.32 -8.30
N GLY A 5 8.91 -6.65 -7.76
CA GLY A 5 8.24 -5.72 -6.86
C GLY A 5 6.94 -6.25 -6.29
N PHE A 6 6.39 -5.49 -5.35
CA PHE A 6 5.05 -5.72 -4.80
C PHE A 6 4.25 -4.43 -4.78
N PHE A 7 2.96 -4.55 -5.09
CA PHE A 7 1.97 -3.54 -4.73
C PHE A 7 1.39 -3.89 -3.37
N ILE A 8 1.21 -2.92 -2.49
CA ILE A 8 0.68 -3.09 -1.15
C ILE A 8 -0.68 -2.40 -1.10
N THR A 9 -1.73 -3.19 -0.90
CA THR A 9 -3.10 -2.70 -0.69
C THR A 9 -3.59 -3.08 0.69
N GLY A 10 -4.69 -2.48 1.12
CA GLY A 10 -5.34 -2.79 2.39
C GLY A 10 -6.73 -3.36 2.20
N THR A 11 -7.23 -4.03 3.25
CA THR A 11 -8.65 -4.35 3.39
C THR A 11 -9.47 -3.14 3.83
N ASP A 12 -8.82 -2.11 4.39
CA ASP A 12 -9.47 -0.89 4.88
C ASP A 12 -8.46 0.29 4.94
N THR A 13 -8.94 1.46 5.36
CA THR A 13 -8.10 2.60 5.79
C THR A 13 -7.53 2.36 7.19
N GLU A 14 -6.45 3.07 7.54
CA GLU A 14 -5.85 3.07 8.90
C GLU A 14 -5.40 1.72 9.48
N ILE A 15 -5.38 0.65 8.70
CA ILE A 15 -4.88 -0.67 9.12
C ILE A 15 -3.34 -0.80 9.19
N GLY A 16 -2.62 0.33 9.08
CA GLY A 16 -1.16 0.37 9.12
C GLY A 16 -0.46 -0.14 7.86
N LYS A 17 -1.06 0.03 6.67
CA LYS A 17 -0.41 -0.28 5.37
C LYS A 17 0.99 0.32 5.27
N THR A 18 1.14 1.60 5.62
CA THR A 18 2.42 2.31 5.59
C THR A 18 3.47 1.67 6.49
N VAL A 19 3.08 1.25 7.70
CA VAL A 19 4.00 0.59 8.64
C VAL A 19 4.51 -0.72 8.06
N VAL A 20 3.61 -1.50 7.44
CA VAL A 20 4.00 -2.73 6.72
C VAL A 20 4.92 -2.42 5.54
N ALA A 21 4.57 -1.42 4.72
CA ALA A 21 5.35 -1.02 3.55
C ALA A 21 6.76 -0.53 3.93
N ALA A 22 6.87 0.31 4.94
CA ALA A 22 8.14 0.80 5.46
C ALA A 22 8.96 -0.33 6.10
N GLY A 23 8.33 -1.22 6.87
CA GLY A 23 9.00 -2.39 7.44
C GLY A 23 9.56 -3.33 6.37
N LEU A 24 8.80 -3.58 5.30
CA LEU A 24 9.27 -4.35 4.14
C LEU A 24 10.44 -3.64 3.44
N ALA A 25 10.35 -2.32 3.25
CA ALA A 25 11.42 -1.53 2.64
C ALA A 25 12.72 -1.60 3.45
N GLY A 26 12.65 -1.40 4.77
CA GLY A 26 13.80 -1.55 5.66
C GLY A 26 14.38 -2.96 5.66
N CYS A 27 13.54 -4.00 5.67
CA CYS A 27 14.00 -5.38 5.56
C CYS A 27 14.74 -5.67 4.23
N LEU A 28 14.25 -5.13 3.10
CA LEU A 28 14.92 -5.28 1.81
C LEU A 28 16.25 -4.53 1.79
N LYS A 29 16.28 -3.30 2.33
CA LYS A 29 17.50 -2.50 2.46
C LYS A 29 18.55 -3.21 3.32
N LEU A 30 18.17 -3.76 4.48
CA LEU A 30 19.07 -4.53 5.36
C LEU A 30 19.63 -5.78 4.68
N LYS A 31 18.91 -6.33 3.69
CA LYS A 31 19.38 -7.44 2.86
C LYS A 31 20.25 -7.01 1.68
N GLY A 32 20.59 -5.72 1.58
CA GLY A 32 21.38 -5.15 0.48
C GLY A 32 20.62 -5.09 -0.86
N ILE A 33 19.29 -5.18 -0.84
CA ILE A 33 18.47 -5.05 -2.05
C ILE A 33 18.22 -3.56 -2.30
N ASP A 34 18.56 -3.09 -3.50
CA ASP A 34 18.25 -1.73 -3.95
C ASP A 34 16.75 -1.59 -4.22
N VAL A 35 16.04 -1.12 -3.21
CA VAL A 35 14.58 -0.99 -3.20
C VAL A 35 14.16 0.46 -3.42
N GLY A 36 13.34 0.68 -4.44
CA GLY A 36 12.56 1.89 -4.65
C GLY A 36 11.22 1.81 -3.94
N VAL A 37 10.74 2.95 -3.45
CA VAL A 37 9.44 3.06 -2.80
C VAL A 37 8.58 4.09 -3.51
N MET A 38 7.28 3.87 -3.53
CA MET A 38 6.33 4.80 -4.11
C MET A 38 4.99 4.73 -3.38
N LYS A 39 4.38 5.90 -3.13
CA LYS A 39 2.98 6.04 -2.75
C LYS A 39 2.31 6.94 -3.79
N PRO A 40 1.69 6.37 -4.85
CA PRO A 40 1.27 7.13 -6.01
C PRO A 40 0.29 8.27 -5.70
N VAL A 41 -0.60 8.02 -4.75
CA VAL A 41 -1.59 8.98 -4.27
C VAL A 41 -1.64 8.88 -2.75
N GLN A 42 -1.53 10.02 -2.09
CA GLN A 42 -1.66 10.15 -0.64
C GLN A 42 -2.74 11.18 -0.35
N SER A 43 -3.71 10.82 0.49
CA SER A 43 -4.73 11.72 1.02
C SER A 43 -4.55 11.86 2.54
N GLY A 44 -4.98 12.98 3.12
CA GLY A 44 -4.84 13.21 4.56
C GLY A 44 -3.45 13.68 5.01
N TYR A 45 -2.63 14.26 4.13
CA TYR A 45 -1.34 14.79 4.55
C TYR A 45 -1.51 16.09 5.35
N LYS A 46 -0.65 16.30 6.35
CA LYS A 46 -0.53 17.59 7.04
C LYS A 46 0.88 18.10 6.85
N SER A 47 1.02 19.29 6.26
CA SER A 47 2.29 20.03 6.30
C SER A 47 2.69 20.22 7.76
N SER A 48 3.93 19.88 8.12
CA SER A 48 4.45 20.30 9.42
C SER A 48 4.65 21.82 9.42
N ALA A 49 4.67 22.42 10.61
CA ALA A 49 4.86 23.86 10.78
C ALA A 49 6.18 24.39 10.19
N ASP A 50 7.17 23.52 9.96
CA ASP A 50 8.46 23.84 9.31
C ASP A 50 8.47 23.58 7.79
N GLY A 51 7.31 23.30 7.17
CA GLY A 51 7.18 23.06 5.74
C GLY A 51 7.75 21.72 5.26
N ARG A 52 8.16 20.83 6.18
CA ARG A 52 8.58 19.48 5.81
C ARG A 52 7.36 18.61 5.50
N LEU A 53 7.50 17.80 4.44
CA LEU A 53 6.52 16.78 4.11
C LEU A 53 6.53 15.72 5.22
N VAL A 54 5.52 15.68 6.08
CA VAL A 54 5.27 14.54 6.98
C VAL A 54 4.21 13.68 6.31
N GLY A 55 4.53 12.41 6.07
CA GLY A 55 3.60 11.53 5.39
C GLY A 55 4.12 10.13 5.15
N ASP A 56 3.21 9.28 4.71
CA ASP A 56 3.44 7.86 4.50
C ASP A 56 4.58 7.59 3.50
N ALA A 57 4.62 8.37 2.41
CA ALA A 57 5.69 8.31 1.42
C ALA A 57 7.09 8.55 2.02
N LEU A 58 7.21 9.53 2.93
CA LEU A 58 8.48 9.83 3.58
C LEU A 58 8.89 8.73 4.55
N LEU A 59 7.94 8.12 5.26
CA LEU A 59 8.22 6.99 6.15
C LEU A 59 8.82 5.82 5.36
N MET A 60 8.25 5.50 4.19
CA MET A 60 8.80 4.48 3.30
C MET A 60 10.19 4.85 2.78
N ALA A 61 10.40 6.09 2.33
CA ALA A 61 11.68 6.54 1.79
C ALA A 61 12.80 6.51 2.84
N ARG A 62 12.50 6.93 4.07
CA ARG A 62 13.44 6.83 5.20
C ARG A 62 13.78 5.39 5.53
N ALA A 63 12.79 4.51 5.58
CA ALA A 63 13.02 3.09 5.87
C ALA A 63 13.85 2.39 4.78
N ALA A 64 13.67 2.78 3.52
CA ALA A 64 14.47 2.30 2.39
C ALA A 64 15.88 2.95 2.32
N GLU A 65 16.12 4.02 3.08
CA GLU A 65 17.30 4.88 2.95
C GLU A 65 17.55 5.31 1.50
N VAL A 66 16.50 5.81 0.84
CA VAL A 66 16.58 6.35 -0.53
C VAL A 66 16.35 7.84 -0.56
N ASP A 67 17.00 8.48 -1.52
CA ASP A 67 16.97 9.91 -1.82
C ASP A 67 16.30 10.20 -3.18
N ASP A 68 15.41 9.29 -3.62
CA ASP A 68 14.63 9.49 -4.84
C ASP A 68 13.82 10.81 -4.77
N ASP A 69 13.63 11.42 -5.94
CA ASP A 69 12.84 12.66 -6.06
C ASP A 69 11.46 12.48 -5.40
N PRO A 70 11.09 13.33 -4.42
CA PRO A 70 9.80 13.25 -3.73
C PRO A 70 8.59 13.26 -4.68
N LEU A 71 8.69 13.93 -5.83
CA LEU A 71 7.61 13.96 -6.84
C LEU A 71 7.47 12.63 -7.59
N LEU A 72 8.52 11.81 -7.63
CA LEU A 72 8.45 10.44 -8.14
C LEU A 72 7.87 9.50 -7.09
N VAL A 73 8.32 9.64 -5.83
CA VAL A 73 7.86 8.81 -4.70
C VAL A 73 6.38 9.06 -4.42
N ASN A 74 5.93 10.32 -4.43
CA ASN A 74 4.54 10.70 -4.20
C ASN A 74 4.05 11.77 -5.19
N PRO A 75 3.65 11.38 -6.42
CA PRO A 75 3.22 12.30 -7.47
C PRO A 75 1.96 13.12 -7.16
N TYR A 76 1.12 12.63 -6.24
CA TYR A 76 -0.09 13.29 -5.78
C TYR A 76 -0.19 13.22 -4.25
N CYS A 77 -0.09 14.38 -3.61
CA CYS A 77 -0.23 14.58 -2.18
C CYS A 77 -1.41 15.53 -1.93
N LEU A 78 -2.45 15.04 -1.25
CA LEU A 78 -3.75 15.71 -1.07
C LEU A 78 -4.06 15.88 0.41
N GLU A 79 -4.51 17.07 0.81
CA GLU A 79 -4.68 17.44 2.23
C GLU A 79 -5.82 16.68 2.90
N GLU A 80 -6.96 16.57 2.21
CA GLU A 80 -8.17 16.02 2.80
C GLU A 80 -8.08 14.50 3.00
N PRO A 81 -8.38 13.96 4.21
CA PRO A 81 -8.32 12.53 4.52
C PRO A 81 -9.54 11.77 3.98
N LEU A 82 -9.78 11.89 2.68
CA LEU A 82 -10.93 11.31 1.99
C LEU A 82 -10.49 10.25 0.98
N ALA A 83 -11.47 9.59 0.35
CA ALA A 83 -11.22 8.75 -0.81
C ALA A 83 -10.41 9.54 -1.86
N PRO A 84 -9.40 8.95 -2.52
CA PRO A 84 -8.44 9.69 -3.34
C PRO A 84 -9.10 10.59 -4.39
N ARG A 85 -10.13 10.07 -5.06
CA ARG A 85 -10.92 10.83 -6.02
C ARG A 85 -11.54 12.10 -5.42
N VAL A 86 -12.19 11.98 -4.27
CA VAL A 86 -12.88 13.10 -3.61
C VAL A 86 -11.87 14.13 -3.10
N ALA A 87 -10.76 13.68 -2.50
CA ALA A 87 -9.69 14.56 -2.06
C ALA A 87 -9.09 15.36 -3.24
N ALA A 88 -8.94 14.73 -4.41
CA ALA A 88 -8.43 15.39 -5.60
C ALA A 88 -9.43 16.41 -6.16
N GLU A 89 -10.71 16.06 -6.23
CA GLU A 89 -11.80 16.95 -6.66
C GLU A 89 -11.87 18.21 -5.77
N LEU A 90 -11.78 18.07 -4.45
CA LEU A 90 -11.76 19.22 -3.52
C LEU A 90 -10.52 20.10 -3.68
N ALA A 91 -9.38 19.51 -4.01
CA ALA A 91 -8.14 20.24 -4.27
C ALA A 91 -8.08 20.87 -5.68
N GLY A 92 -9.10 20.67 -6.52
CA GLY A 92 -9.07 21.09 -7.93
C GLY A 92 -8.01 20.36 -8.76
N VAL A 93 -7.56 19.19 -8.31
CA VAL A 93 -6.53 18.37 -8.95
C VAL A 93 -7.19 17.24 -9.73
N SER A 94 -6.78 17.05 -10.99
CA SER A 94 -7.14 15.86 -11.75
C SER A 94 -6.05 14.80 -11.60
N LEU A 95 -6.39 13.64 -11.04
CA LEU A 95 -5.45 12.52 -10.97
C LEU A 95 -5.28 11.92 -12.37
N ASP A 96 -4.10 12.10 -12.96
CA ASP A 96 -3.68 11.48 -14.22
C ASP A 96 -2.89 10.18 -13.97
N PRO A 97 -3.43 9.01 -14.36
CA PRO A 97 -2.71 7.73 -14.30
C PRO A 97 -1.44 7.71 -15.17
N GLY A 98 -1.39 8.50 -16.24
CA GLY A 98 -0.22 8.65 -17.10
C GLY A 98 0.96 9.21 -16.31
N LYS A 99 0.78 10.32 -15.60
CA LYS A 99 1.77 10.87 -14.66
C LYS A 99 2.23 9.85 -13.62
N ILE A 100 1.31 9.09 -13.02
CA ILE A 100 1.65 8.03 -12.05
C ILE A 100 2.57 6.99 -12.69
N MET A 101 2.19 6.49 -13.86
CA MET A 101 2.95 5.45 -14.54
C MET A 101 4.31 5.94 -15.06
N GLN A 102 4.44 7.21 -15.43
CA GLN A 102 5.73 7.82 -15.77
C GLN A 102 6.66 7.85 -14.55
N ALA A 103 6.17 8.34 -13.40
CA ALA A 103 6.94 8.34 -12.16
C ALA A 103 7.34 6.93 -11.71
N TYR A 104 6.42 5.97 -11.78
CA TYR A 104 6.71 4.57 -11.48
C TYR A 104 7.81 3.99 -12.40
N ARG A 105 7.73 4.21 -13.70
CA ARG A 105 8.72 3.71 -14.67
C ARG A 105 10.10 4.34 -14.46
N GLU A 106 10.14 5.61 -14.05
CA GLU A 106 11.39 6.30 -13.71
C GLU A 106 12.07 5.63 -12.51
N LEU A 107 11.34 5.43 -11.41
CA LEU A 107 11.85 4.71 -10.23
C LEU A 107 12.23 3.26 -10.57
N GLN A 108 11.37 2.58 -11.33
CA GLN A 108 11.57 1.19 -11.77
C GLN A 108 12.88 1.00 -12.55
N ARG A 109 13.32 2.02 -13.28
CA ARG A 109 14.57 1.99 -14.05
C ARG A 109 15.80 2.30 -13.19
N ARG A 110 15.62 3.00 -12.07
CA ARG A 110 16.69 3.36 -11.12
C ARG A 110 16.93 2.29 -10.05
N ARG A 111 15.91 1.49 -9.76
CA ARG A 111 15.86 0.59 -8.60
C ARG A 111 15.69 -0.87 -9.02
N GLN A 112 16.33 -1.80 -8.31
CA GLN A 112 16.24 -3.24 -8.60
C GLN A 112 14.90 -3.87 -8.17
N PHE A 113 14.29 -3.31 -7.12
CA PHE A 113 13.04 -3.79 -6.55
C PHE A 113 12.08 -2.63 -6.28
N MET A 114 10.78 -2.78 -6.55
CA MET A 114 9.78 -1.73 -6.27
C MET A 114 8.79 -2.15 -5.18
N LEU A 115 8.58 -1.29 -4.20
CA LEU A 115 7.45 -1.35 -3.27
C LEU A 115 6.51 -0.17 -3.51
N VAL A 116 5.29 -0.46 -3.93
CA VAL A 116 4.27 0.56 -4.20
C VAL A 116 3.14 0.43 -3.18
N GLU A 117 2.90 1.45 -2.36
CA GLU A 117 1.74 1.49 -1.46
C GLU A 117 0.56 2.20 -2.12
N GLY A 118 -0.58 1.53 -2.20
CA GLY A 118 -1.84 2.14 -2.65
C GLY A 118 -2.51 3.02 -1.59
N ALA A 119 -3.53 3.76 -2.01
CA ALA A 119 -4.38 4.54 -1.11
C ALA A 119 -5.66 3.77 -0.76
N GLY A 120 -5.98 3.62 0.53
CA GLY A 120 -7.18 2.88 0.96
C GLY A 120 -7.12 1.39 0.64
N GLY A 121 -8.21 0.85 0.08
CA GLY A 121 -8.33 -0.55 -0.34
C GLY A 121 -8.36 -0.73 -1.86
N ILE A 122 -8.49 -1.97 -2.32
CA ILE A 122 -8.33 -2.32 -3.75
C ILE A 122 -9.38 -1.66 -4.67
N LEU A 123 -10.56 -1.33 -4.14
CA LEU A 123 -11.64 -0.64 -4.83
C LEU A 123 -11.66 0.88 -4.58
N ALA A 124 -10.65 1.44 -3.92
CA ALA A 124 -10.62 2.88 -3.66
C ALA A 124 -10.59 3.66 -4.99
N PRO A 125 -11.48 4.64 -5.18
CA PRO A 125 -11.60 5.37 -6.44
C PRO A 125 -10.46 6.39 -6.58
N LEU A 126 -9.91 6.48 -7.78
CA LEU A 126 -8.84 7.41 -8.14
C LEU A 126 -9.38 8.52 -9.04
N THR A 127 -9.77 8.19 -10.27
CA THR A 127 -10.27 9.17 -11.25
C THR A 127 -11.26 8.50 -12.18
N GLY A 128 -12.35 9.20 -12.55
CA GLY A 128 -13.40 8.59 -13.37
C GLY A 128 -13.88 7.26 -12.77
N LYS A 129 -13.73 6.17 -13.54
CA LYS A 129 -14.03 4.79 -13.10
C LYS A 129 -12.79 4.00 -12.64
N LEU A 130 -11.60 4.59 -12.69
CA LEU A 130 -10.37 3.93 -12.29
C LEU A 130 -10.27 3.82 -10.77
N MET A 131 -9.87 2.65 -10.32
CA MET A 131 -9.67 2.28 -8.93
C MET A 131 -8.21 1.84 -8.71
N VAL A 132 -7.83 1.65 -7.45
CA VAL A 132 -6.51 1.11 -7.09
C VAL A 132 -6.21 -0.22 -7.80
N ALA A 133 -7.21 -1.10 -7.96
CA ALA A 133 -7.09 -2.35 -8.73
C ALA A 133 -6.51 -2.13 -10.14
N ASP A 134 -6.94 -1.05 -10.82
CA ASP A 134 -6.49 -0.74 -12.17
C ASP A 134 -5.03 -0.30 -12.18
N LEU A 135 -4.57 0.44 -11.16
CA LEU A 135 -3.15 0.78 -11.00
C LEU A 135 -2.29 -0.47 -10.80
N ILE A 136 -2.75 -1.44 -10.01
CA ILE A 136 -2.04 -2.71 -9.80
C ILE A 136 -1.83 -3.42 -11.14
N ILE A 137 -2.90 -3.50 -11.96
CA ILE A 137 -2.86 -4.11 -13.29
C ILE A 137 -1.91 -3.34 -14.21
N MET A 138 -1.99 -2.00 -14.24
CA MET A 138 -1.11 -1.14 -15.06
C MET A 138 0.38 -1.31 -14.71
N MET A 139 0.70 -1.49 -13.43
CA MET A 139 2.07 -1.70 -12.95
C MET A 139 2.56 -3.14 -13.15
N GLY A 140 1.63 -4.10 -13.28
CA GLY A 140 1.93 -5.51 -13.45
C GLY A 140 2.62 -6.14 -12.22
N LEU A 141 2.37 -5.60 -11.04
CA LEU A 141 2.95 -6.07 -9.78
C LEU A 141 2.04 -7.08 -9.09
N PRO A 142 2.58 -8.15 -8.50
CA PRO A 142 1.82 -8.97 -7.56
C PRO A 142 1.46 -8.15 -6.30
N VAL A 143 0.30 -8.44 -5.70
CA VAL A 143 -0.23 -7.68 -4.56
C VAL A 143 0.03 -8.39 -3.23
N ILE A 144 0.50 -7.64 -2.25
CA ILE A 144 0.44 -7.98 -0.82
C ILE A 144 -0.78 -7.29 -0.25
N ILE A 145 -1.66 -8.05 0.39
CA ILE A 145 -2.86 -7.53 1.05
C ILE A 145 -2.57 -7.38 2.54
N VAL A 146 -2.62 -6.16 3.04
CA VAL A 146 -2.56 -5.88 4.47
C VAL A 146 -3.98 -5.96 5.03
N ALA A 147 -4.16 -6.67 6.13
CA ALA A 147 -5.43 -6.75 6.83
C ALA A 147 -5.21 -6.60 8.35
N SER A 148 -6.23 -6.14 9.08
CA SER A 148 -6.23 -6.24 10.53
C SER A 148 -6.79 -7.59 10.97
N ALA A 149 -6.57 -8.01 12.22
CA ALA A 149 -7.03 -9.31 12.71
C ALA A 149 -8.37 -9.27 13.46
N GLY A 150 -9.01 -8.09 13.56
CA GLY A 150 -10.23 -7.89 14.34
C GLY A 150 -11.48 -8.55 13.78
N LEU A 151 -12.60 -8.45 14.51
CA LEU A 151 -13.91 -8.93 14.06
C LEU A 151 -14.30 -8.28 12.71
N GLY A 152 -14.88 -9.06 11.80
CA GLY A 152 -15.25 -8.63 10.45
C GLY A 152 -14.12 -8.75 9.40
N MET A 153 -12.87 -8.91 9.84
CA MET A 153 -11.72 -8.90 8.92
C MET A 153 -11.60 -10.15 8.06
N VAL A 154 -12.16 -11.28 8.49
CA VAL A 154 -12.29 -12.47 7.63
C VAL A 154 -13.07 -12.10 6.36
N ASN A 155 -14.24 -11.46 6.51
CA ASN A 155 -15.05 -11.01 5.39
C ASN A 155 -14.29 -10.01 4.50
N HIS A 156 -13.75 -8.94 5.09
CA HIS A 156 -13.07 -7.89 4.30
C HIS A 156 -11.87 -8.45 3.53
N THR A 157 -11.11 -9.34 4.15
CA THR A 157 -9.94 -9.98 3.51
C THR A 157 -10.37 -10.90 2.37
N LEU A 158 -11.37 -11.76 2.59
CA LEU A 158 -11.87 -12.67 1.56
C LEU A 158 -12.51 -11.92 0.38
N LEU A 159 -13.25 -10.84 0.63
CA LEU A 159 -13.79 -9.97 -0.43
C LEU A 159 -12.66 -9.31 -1.24
N THR A 160 -11.63 -8.81 -0.57
CA THR A 160 -10.46 -8.21 -1.22
C THR A 160 -9.72 -9.23 -2.10
N ILE A 161 -9.49 -10.44 -1.58
CA ILE A 161 -8.86 -11.56 -2.30
C ILE A 161 -9.71 -11.98 -3.50
N SER A 162 -11.02 -12.15 -3.30
CA SER A 162 -11.96 -12.54 -4.35
C SER A 162 -11.95 -11.52 -5.49
N HIS A 163 -11.97 -10.23 -5.17
CA HIS A 163 -11.88 -9.18 -6.18
C HIS A 163 -10.53 -9.19 -6.91
N ALA A 164 -9.42 -9.33 -6.21
CA ALA A 164 -8.11 -9.43 -6.84
C ALA A 164 -8.03 -10.63 -7.81
N LYS A 165 -8.51 -11.81 -7.39
CA LYS A 165 -8.58 -13.02 -8.22
C LYS A 165 -9.48 -12.82 -9.44
N SER A 166 -10.67 -12.24 -9.29
CA SER A 166 -11.60 -12.04 -10.40
C SER A 166 -11.07 -11.05 -11.45
N ARG A 167 -10.15 -10.17 -11.06
CA ARG A 167 -9.43 -9.25 -11.96
C ARG A 167 -8.11 -9.80 -12.50
N GLY A 168 -7.76 -11.06 -12.19
CA GLY A 168 -6.52 -11.69 -12.62
C GLY A 168 -5.26 -11.10 -11.97
N ILE A 169 -5.40 -10.39 -10.84
CA ILE A 169 -4.27 -9.79 -10.12
C ILE A 169 -3.54 -10.89 -9.33
N PRO A 170 -2.24 -11.12 -9.56
CA PRO A 170 -1.47 -12.11 -8.79
C PRO A 170 -1.38 -11.67 -7.32
N ILE A 171 -1.72 -12.56 -6.38
CA ILE A 171 -1.65 -12.27 -4.95
C ILE A 171 -0.40 -12.94 -4.40
N ALA A 172 0.54 -12.14 -3.89
CA ALA A 172 1.75 -12.62 -3.24
C ALA A 172 1.46 -13.21 -1.85
N GLY A 173 0.49 -12.64 -1.15
CA GLY A 173 0.02 -13.14 0.14
C GLY A 173 -0.67 -12.07 0.99
N VAL A 174 -1.03 -12.45 2.21
CA VAL A 174 -1.65 -11.58 3.21
C VAL A 174 -0.67 -11.31 4.34
N ILE A 175 -0.59 -10.06 4.79
CA ILE A 175 0.06 -9.67 6.05
C ILE A 175 -1.02 -9.20 7.02
N ILE A 176 -1.05 -9.81 8.20
CA ILE A 176 -1.93 -9.36 9.28
C ILE A 176 -1.18 -8.35 10.14
N ASN A 177 -1.76 -7.17 10.31
CA ASN A 177 -1.23 -6.14 11.19
C ASN A 177 -2.13 -5.96 12.43
N ASN A 178 -1.63 -6.33 13.61
CA ASN A 178 -2.40 -6.20 14.85
C ASN A 178 -2.31 -4.77 15.38
N LEU A 179 -3.43 -4.05 15.31
CA LEU A 179 -3.53 -2.67 15.79
C LEU A 179 -3.87 -2.55 17.28
N LYS A 180 -4.17 -3.69 17.94
CA LYS A 180 -4.53 -3.74 19.35
C LYS A 180 -4.10 -5.07 19.97
N LYS A 181 -4.13 -5.11 21.31
CA LYS A 181 -3.86 -6.33 22.07
C LYS A 181 -4.77 -7.47 21.61
N ALA A 182 -4.19 -8.65 21.43
CA ALA A 182 -4.88 -9.80 20.86
C ALA A 182 -6.02 -10.30 21.77
N GLY A 183 -7.25 -10.28 21.23
CA GLY A 183 -8.40 -11.04 21.72
C GLY A 183 -8.52 -12.38 20.98
N MET A 184 -9.71 -13.00 21.04
CA MET A 184 -9.94 -14.27 20.35
C MET A 184 -9.91 -14.13 18.82
N ALA A 185 -10.55 -13.08 18.29
CA ALA A 185 -10.57 -12.82 16.84
C ALA A 185 -9.15 -12.68 16.28
N GLU A 186 -8.28 -11.93 16.96
CA GLU A 186 -6.90 -11.70 16.53
C GLU A 186 -6.07 -12.98 16.52
N LYS A 187 -6.43 -13.97 17.36
CA LYS A 187 -5.78 -15.28 17.41
C LYS A 187 -6.29 -16.25 16.34
N THR A 188 -7.58 -16.21 16.01
CA THR A 188 -8.22 -17.20 15.13
C THR A 188 -8.30 -16.76 13.67
N ASN A 189 -8.48 -15.46 13.42
CA ASN A 189 -8.71 -14.94 12.08
C ASN A 189 -7.55 -15.17 11.10
N PRO A 190 -6.26 -15.03 11.49
CA PRO A 190 -5.14 -15.24 10.56
C PRO A 190 -5.13 -16.63 9.92
N SER A 191 -5.31 -17.69 10.72
CA SER A 191 -5.34 -19.07 10.22
C SER A 191 -6.59 -19.33 9.39
N LEU A 192 -7.74 -18.82 9.82
CA LEU A 192 -9.01 -18.97 9.10
C LEU A 192 -8.99 -18.28 7.73
N ILE A 193 -8.38 -17.10 7.63
CA ILE A 193 -8.18 -16.39 6.36
C ILE A 193 -7.30 -17.21 5.41
N ALA A 194 -6.18 -17.75 5.91
CA ALA A 194 -5.27 -18.55 5.09
C ALA A 194 -5.96 -19.82 4.55
N GLU A 195 -6.68 -20.53 5.42
CA GLU A 195 -7.45 -21.72 5.08
C GLU A 195 -8.52 -21.44 4.02
N LEU A 196 -9.41 -20.47 4.27
CA LEU A 196 -10.56 -20.20 3.39
C LEU A 196 -10.16 -19.56 2.05
N SER A 197 -9.06 -18.79 2.02
CA SER A 197 -8.66 -18.08 0.81
C SER A 197 -7.73 -18.88 -0.11
N GLY A 198 -7.01 -19.87 0.44
CA GLY A 198 -5.90 -20.55 -0.24
C GLY A 198 -4.75 -19.62 -0.61
N VAL A 199 -4.67 -18.42 -0.01
CA VAL A 199 -3.60 -17.44 -0.22
C VAL A 199 -2.62 -17.55 0.96
N PRO A 200 -1.29 -17.50 0.71
CA PRO A 200 -0.31 -17.63 1.79
C PRO A 200 -0.40 -16.45 2.77
N LEU A 201 -0.37 -16.79 4.06
CA LEU A 201 -0.14 -15.83 5.13
C LEU A 201 1.36 -15.56 5.22
N LEU A 202 1.79 -14.35 4.85
CA LEU A 202 3.21 -13.95 4.83
C LEU A 202 3.73 -13.61 6.24
N GLY A 203 2.84 -13.26 7.16
CA GLY A 203 3.20 -12.98 8.53
C GLY A 203 2.09 -12.29 9.32
N VAL A 204 2.28 -12.26 10.63
CA VAL A 204 1.45 -11.54 11.59
C VAL A 204 2.35 -10.58 12.36
N ILE A 205 2.14 -9.28 12.18
CA ILE A 205 2.84 -8.24 12.92
C ILE A 205 2.14 -8.09 14.28
N PRO A 206 2.88 -8.20 15.40
CA PRO A 206 2.30 -8.06 16.72
C PRO A 206 1.89 -6.61 16.98
N TYR A 207 1.01 -6.41 17.95
CA TYR A 207 0.69 -5.07 18.43
C TYR A 207 1.91 -4.45 19.11
N VAL A 208 2.38 -3.33 18.56
CA VAL A 208 3.45 -2.52 19.13
C VAL A 208 2.80 -1.28 19.76
N ARG A 209 3.04 -1.06 21.06
CA ARG A 209 2.69 0.22 21.70
C ARG A 209 3.72 1.26 21.27
N ASN A 210 3.24 2.42 20.84
CA ASN A 210 4.06 3.63 20.74
C ASN A 210 4.54 4.06 22.13
#